data_AF-A0AAN0RQJ7-F1
#
_entry.id   AF-A0AAN0RQJ7-F1
#
_cell.length_a   1.000
_cell.length_b   1.000
_cell.length_c   1.000
_cell.angle_alpha   90.00
_cell.angle_beta   90.00
_cell.angle_gamma   90.00
#
_symmetry.space_group_name_H-M   'P 1'
#
loop_
_entity.id
_entity.type
_entity.pdbx_description
1 polymer ?
#
loop_
_entity_poly.entity_id
_entity_poly.type
_entity_poly.pdbx_seq_one_letter_code
_entity_poly.pdbx_strand_id
1 'polypeptide(L)'
;MLKSYGQAPDARVYNLRGCRVSEPIRQPWGGGCRIVEWIDSEGRLARRVVAEHVTEAEVAAAIRRPTEGRRHLMGDDEQMPRDTLPRR
;
A
#
# COMPACT_ATOMS: atom_id res chain seq x y z
N MET A 1 10.26 -6.16 26.07
CA MET A 1 10.81 -5.13 25.15
C MET A 1 11.14 -5.82 23.84
N LEU A 2 10.45 -5.52 22.75
CA LEU A 2 10.95 -5.84 21.40
C LEU A 2 11.23 -4.52 20.69
N LYS A 3 12.51 -4.21 20.56
CA LYS A 3 13.05 -3.28 19.57
C LYS A 3 14.20 -4.00 18.88
N SER A 4 14.43 -3.57 17.63
CA SER A 4 15.47 -3.98 16.67
C SER A 4 14.95 -4.96 15.60
N TYR A 5 15.17 -4.76 14.30
CA TYR A 5 16.30 -4.10 13.66
C TYR A 5 15.90 -3.33 12.39
N GLY A 6 16.47 -2.14 12.22
CA GLY A 6 16.76 -1.62 10.90
C GLY A 6 17.90 -2.45 10.31
N GLN A 7 17.58 -3.27 9.33
CA GLN A 7 18.49 -3.77 8.32
C GLN A 7 17.61 -3.97 7.09
N ALA A 8 17.88 -3.24 6.02
CA ALA A 8 17.29 -3.52 4.71
C ALA A 8 18.17 -4.56 4.02
N PRO A 9 17.72 -5.81 3.84
CA PRO A 9 18.30 -6.68 2.82
C PRO A 9 17.23 -7.06 1.79
N ASP A 10 17.60 -6.86 0.52
CA ASP A 10 16.86 -7.27 -0.68
C ASP A 10 15.49 -6.59 -0.84
N ALA A 11 15.48 -5.50 -1.62
CA ALA A 11 14.28 -4.77 -2.00
C ALA A 11 13.41 -5.69 -2.87
N ARG A 12 12.63 -6.52 -2.20
CA ARG A 12 11.55 -7.33 -2.73
C ARG A 12 10.38 -7.06 -1.79
N VAL A 13 9.51 -6.13 -2.16
CA VAL A 13 8.13 -5.96 -1.70
C VAL A 13 7.88 -6.48 -0.27
N TYR A 14 7.77 -5.58 0.71
CA TYR A 14 7.51 -6.00 2.09
C TYR A 14 6.01 -5.93 2.44
N ASN A 15 5.56 -6.89 3.25
CA ASN A 15 4.20 -6.96 3.78
C ASN A 15 4.21 -6.46 5.23
N LEU A 16 3.43 -5.42 5.51
CA LEU A 16 3.03 -5.10 6.88
C LEU A 16 1.66 -5.75 7.11
N ARG A 17 1.29 -6.06 8.36
CA ARG A 17 0.06 -6.80 8.65
C ARG A 17 -1.17 -6.09 8.06
N GLY A 18 -1.68 -6.59 6.92
CA GLY A 18 -2.83 -6.04 6.20
C GLY A 18 -2.53 -5.10 5.02
N CYS A 19 -1.27 -4.81 4.69
CA CYS A 19 -0.91 -4.02 3.51
C CYS A 19 0.42 -4.45 2.87
N ARG A 20 0.57 -4.14 1.58
CA ARG A 20 1.76 -4.41 0.78
C ARG A 20 2.39 -3.11 0.33
N VAL A 21 3.72 -3.02 0.35
CA VAL A 21 4.46 -1.89 -0.21
C VAL A 21 5.27 -2.35 -1.41
N SER A 22 5.12 -1.66 -2.54
CA SER A 22 5.85 -1.99 -3.77
C SER A 22 7.36 -1.77 -3.66
N GLU A 23 8.08 -2.29 -4.66
CA GLU A 23 9.41 -1.81 -4.98
C GLU A 23 9.42 -0.30 -5.29
N PRO A 24 10.56 0.39 -5.10
CA PRO A 24 10.75 1.75 -5.58
C PRO A 24 10.44 1.87 -7.07
N ILE A 25 9.50 2.75 -7.40
CA ILE A 25 9.21 3.17 -8.76
C ILE A 25 10.04 4.43 -9.00
N ARG A 26 11.13 4.26 -9.76
CA ARG A 26 12.00 5.37 -10.18
C ARG A 26 11.43 6.02 -11.42
N GLN A 27 11.28 7.34 -11.38
CA GLN A 27 10.79 8.12 -12.51
C GLN A 27 11.98 8.75 -13.25
N PRO A 28 11.84 9.09 -14.55
CA PRO A 28 12.93 9.71 -15.32
C PRO A 28 13.25 11.14 -14.86
N TRP A 29 12.35 11.76 -14.09
CA TRP A 29 12.52 13.07 -13.44
C TRP A 29 11.80 13.09 -12.09
N GLY A 30 12.33 13.84 -11.13
CA GLY A 30 11.78 13.92 -9.76
C GLY A 30 12.27 12.80 -8.83
N GLY A 31 11.74 12.77 -7.60
CA GLY A 31 12.02 11.71 -6.63
C GLY A 31 11.24 10.43 -6.93
N GLY A 32 11.76 9.28 -6.51
CA GLY A 32 11.05 8.02 -6.62
C GLY A 32 9.86 7.92 -5.67
N CYS A 33 8.96 6.98 -5.96
CA CYS A 33 7.81 6.69 -5.11
C CYS A 33 7.64 5.19 -4.87
N ARG A 34 6.75 4.84 -3.96
CA ARG A 34 6.24 3.47 -3.78
C ARG A 34 4.72 3.51 -3.77
N ILE A 35 4.11 2.37 -4.08
CA ILE A 35 2.67 2.16 -3.98
C ILE A 35 2.41 1.31 -2.74
N VAL A 36 1.57 1.81 -1.85
CA VAL A 36 1.00 1.06 -0.74
C VAL A 36 -0.37 0.56 -1.18
N GLU A 37 -0.60 -0.75 -1.04
CA GLU A 37 -1.88 -1.40 -1.32
C GLU A 37 -2.42 -2.06 -0.05
N TRP A 38 -3.69 -1.86 0.27
CA TRP A 38 -4.36 -2.47 1.43
C TRP A 38 -5.81 -2.80 1.11
N ILE A 39 -6.42 -3.65 1.95
CA ILE A 39 -7.87 -3.87 1.90
C ILE A 39 -8.52 -2.89 2.88
N ASP A 40 -9.43 -2.06 2.40
CA ASP A 40 -10.16 -1.10 3.23
C ASP A 40 -11.25 -1.77 4.09
N SER A 41 -11.97 -0.97 4.87
CA SER A 41 -13.05 -1.46 5.72
C SER A 41 -14.25 -2.02 4.94
N GLU A 42 -14.43 -1.68 3.67
CA GLU A 42 -15.45 -2.26 2.81
C GLU A 42 -15.04 -3.64 2.27
N GLY A 43 -13.75 -3.99 2.39
CA GLY A 43 -13.18 -5.20 1.81
C GLY A 43 -12.74 -5.00 0.37
N ARG A 44 -12.35 -3.76 0.00
CA ARG A 44 -11.98 -3.38 -1.36
C ARG A 44 -10.51 -2.96 -1.40
N LEU A 45 -9.88 -3.16 -2.55
CA LEU A 45 -8.48 -2.80 -2.74
C LEU A 45 -8.31 -1.28 -2.82
N ALA A 46 -7.61 -0.73 -1.85
CA ALA A 46 -7.21 0.67 -1.80
C ALA A 46 -5.72 0.81 -2.11
N ARG A 47 -5.35 1.94 -2.72
CA ARG A 47 -3.97 2.25 -3.10
C ARG A 47 -3.60 3.69 -2.77
N ARG A 48 -2.35 3.92 -2.37
CA ARG A 48 -1.79 5.26 -2.16
C ARG A 48 -0.34 5.32 -2.57
N VAL A 49 0.05 6.42 -3.20
CA VAL A 49 1.44 6.74 -3.53
C VAL A 49 2.10 7.37 -2.31
N VAL A 50 3.31 6.91 -1.99
CA VAL A 50 4.15 7.41 -0.90
C VAL A 50 5.57 7.63 -1.41
N ALA A 51 6.39 8.36 -0.65
CA ALA A 51 7.79 8.60 -1.01
C ALA A 51 8.60 7.29 -1.07
N GLU A 52 9.68 7.27 -1.86
CA GLU A 52 10.57 6.10 -2.00
C GLU A 52 11.12 5.58 -0.66
N HIS A 53 11.48 6.48 0.24
CA HIS A 53 12.11 6.17 1.53
C HIS A 53 11.12 6.22 2.71
N VAL A 54 9.82 5.98 2.44
CA VAL A 54 8.78 5.95 3.47
C VAL A 54 9.09 4.93 4.56
N THR A 55 8.80 5.29 5.81
CA THR A 55 8.88 4.40 6.98
C THR A 55 7.55 3.68 7.22
N GLU A 56 7.58 2.57 7.98
CA GLU A 56 6.36 1.84 8.34
C GLU A 56 5.33 2.71 9.09
N ALA A 57 5.80 3.60 9.96
CA ALA A 57 4.95 4.51 10.72
C ALA A 57 4.25 5.52 9.78
N GLU A 58 4.96 6.02 8.76
CA GLU A 58 4.39 6.90 7.74
C GLU A 58 3.41 6.16 6.83
N VAL A 59 3.68 4.89 6.49
CA VAL A 59 2.73 4.03 5.78
C VAL A 59 1.45 3.85 6.60
N ALA A 60 1.56 3.53 7.88
CA ALA A 60 0.40 3.38 8.76
C ALA A 60 -0.39 4.70 8.89
N ALA A 61 0.29 5.84 9.01
CA ALA A 61 -0.33 7.15 9.02
C ALA A 61 -1.01 7.47 7.68
N ALA A 62 -0.39 7.09 6.57
CA ALA A 62 -0.96 7.25 5.23
C ALA A 62 -2.23 6.41 5.08
N ILE A 63 -2.25 5.14 5.48
CA ILE A 63 -3.45 4.27 5.36
C ILE A 63 -4.63 4.80 6.17
N ARG A 64 -4.38 5.39 7.36
CA ARG A 64 -5.43 5.93 8.23
C ARG A 64 -6.14 7.16 7.66
N ARG A 65 -5.51 7.88 6.74
CA ARG A 65 -6.14 9.03 6.09
C ARG A 65 -7.18 8.53 5.09
N PRO A 66 -8.40 9.10 5.05
CA PRO A 66 -9.40 8.75 4.05
C PRO A 66 -8.81 8.79 2.64
N THR A 67 -9.16 7.81 1.80
CA THR A 67 -8.85 7.86 0.38
C THR A 67 -9.70 8.95 -0.25
N GLU A 68 -9.07 9.93 -0.90
CA GLU A 68 -9.79 10.99 -1.58
C GLU A 68 -10.31 10.51 -2.94
N GLY A 69 -11.43 11.08 -3.37
CA GLY A 69 -12.05 10.76 -4.65
C GLY A 69 -13.19 9.74 -4.55
N ARG A 70 -13.97 9.65 -5.63
CA ARG A 70 -15.08 8.71 -5.76
C ARG A 70 -14.58 7.45 -6.46
N ARG A 71 -14.92 6.28 -5.91
CA ARG A 71 -14.75 5.02 -6.63
C ARG A 71 -15.80 4.95 -7.75
N HIS A 72 -15.35 4.74 -8.97
CA HIS A 72 -16.22 4.48 -10.10
C HIS A 72 -16.29 2.96 -10.27
N LEU A 73 -17.51 2.41 -10.18
CA LEU A 73 -17.81 1.00 -10.35
C LEU A 73 -18.79 0.87 -11.52
N MET A 74 -18.66 -0.20 -12.29
CA MET A 74 -19.69 -0.68 -13.20
C MET A 74 -20.70 -1.56 -12.43
N GLY A 75 -21.90 -1.76 -12.99
CA GLY A 75 -22.97 -2.47 -12.29
C GLY A 75 -22.68 -3.95 -11.97
N ASP A 76 -21.78 -4.57 -12.72
CA ASP A 76 -21.26 -5.92 -12.47
C ASP A 76 -20.16 -5.93 -11.38
N ASP A 77 -19.40 -4.84 -11.22
CA ASP A 77 -18.36 -4.71 -10.16
C ASP A 77 -18.96 -4.69 -8.74
N GLU A 78 -20.23 -4.31 -8.60
CA GLU A 78 -20.94 -4.30 -7.32
C GLU A 78 -21.17 -5.73 -6.79
N GLN A 79 -21.30 -6.71 -7.70
CA GLN A 79 -21.49 -8.12 -7.35
C GLN A 79 -20.17 -8.88 -7.18
N MET A 80 -19.03 -8.24 -7.46
CA MET A 80 -17.73 -8.89 -7.31
C MET A 80 -17.44 -9.21 -5.84
N PRO A 81 -16.78 -10.36 -5.58
CA PRO A 81 -16.34 -10.71 -4.25
C PRO A 81 -15.34 -9.67 -3.71
N ARG A 82 -15.19 -9.64 -2.38
CA ARG A 82 -14.20 -8.81 -1.71
C ARG A 82 -12.80 -9.07 -2.27
N ASP A 83 -12.04 -8.00 -2.41
CA ASP A 83 -10.66 -8.08 -2.87
C ASP A 83 -9.81 -8.78 -1.80
N THR A 84 -8.80 -9.51 -2.27
CA THR A 84 -7.78 -10.07 -1.39
C THR A 84 -6.43 -9.58 -1.85
N LEU A 85 -5.56 -9.22 -0.89
CA LEU A 85 -4.16 -9.03 -1.22
C LEU A 85 -3.54 -10.42 -1.46
N PRO A 86 -2.96 -10.66 -2.65
CA PRO A 86 -2.30 -11.93 -2.92
C PRO A 86 -1.18 -12.17 -1.91
N ARG A 87 -1.18 -13.34 -1.28
CA ARG A 87 -0.13 -13.77 -0.35
C ARG A 87 1.11 -14.16 -1.17
N ARG A 88 2.26 -13.56 -0.87
CA ARG A 88 3.58 -13.94 -1.41
C ARG A 88 4.47 -14.40 -0.28
#